data_AF-A0A7L1FAA3-F1
#
_entry.id   AF-A0A7L1FAA3-F1
#
_cell.length_a   1.000
_cell.length_b   1.000
_cell.length_c   1.000
_cell.angle_alpha   90.00
_cell.angle_beta   90.00
_cell.angle_gamma   90.00
#
_symmetry.space_group_name_H-M   'P 1'
#
loop_
_entity.id
_entity.type
_entity.pdbx_description
1 polymer ?
#
loop_
_entity_poly.entity_id
_entity_poly.type
_entity_poly.pdbx_seq_one_letter_code
_entity_poly.pdbx_strand_id
1 'polypeptide(L)'
;LKHATGIPHSPTGQAIVERASRTLKEYLAKQKRNYELDLSSRLSKVLFTFNYLCLAEGREEPAVVIHHQAVKEGRPQAIPGL
;
A
#
# COMPACT_ATOMS: atom_id res chain seq x y z
N LEU A 1 -8.26 -9.45 16.85
CA LEU A 1 -8.31 -9.42 15.38
C LEU A 1 -9.66 -9.99 14.95
N LYS A 2 -10.47 -9.24 14.20
CA LYS A 2 -11.70 -9.78 13.58
C LYS A 2 -11.34 -10.21 12.16
N HIS A 3 -11.64 -11.45 11.79
CA HIS A 3 -11.35 -11.96 10.44
C HIS A 3 -12.62 -11.88 9.59
N ALA A 4 -12.47 -11.35 8.39
CA ALA A 4 -13.51 -11.33 7.36
C ALA A 4 -12.92 -11.91 6.07
N THR A 5 -13.67 -12.82 5.44
CA THR A 5 -13.30 -13.42 4.16
C THR A 5 -14.25 -12.89 3.09
N GLY A 6 -13.72 -12.67 1.88
CA GLY A 6 -14.53 -12.24 0.73
C GLY A 6 -15.38 -13.35 0.13
N ILE A 7 -16.05 -13.01 -0.97
CA ILE A 7 -16.86 -13.96 -1.74
C ILE A 7 -15.92 -15.00 -2.40
N PRO A 8 -16.21 -16.31 -2.28
CA PRO A 8 -15.44 -17.35 -2.95
C PRO A 8 -15.32 -17.08 -4.46
N HIS A 9 -14.13 -17.30 -5.01
CA HIS A 9 -13.82 -17.13 -6.45
C HIS A 9 -14.04 -15.71 -7.00
N SER A 10 -14.26 -14.70 -6.16
CA SER A 10 -14.39 -13.30 -6.56
C SER A 10 -13.32 -12.44 -5.89
N PRO A 11 -12.29 -11.97 -6.64
CA PRO A 11 -11.24 -11.11 -6.08
C PRO A 11 -11.70 -9.67 -5.85
N THR A 12 -12.88 -9.28 -6.34
CA THR A 12 -13.36 -7.90 -6.40
C THR A 12 -13.37 -7.19 -5.05
N GLY A 13 -13.64 -7.93 -3.96
CA GLY A 13 -13.61 -7.39 -2.59
C GLY A 13 -12.23 -6.94 -2.11
N GLN A 14 -11.15 -7.28 -2.84
CA GLN A 14 -9.77 -6.93 -2.50
C GLN A 14 -9.07 -6.11 -3.60
N ALA A 15 -9.83 -5.54 -4.54
CA ALA A 15 -9.28 -4.84 -5.71
C ALA A 15 -8.28 -3.70 -5.36
N ILE A 16 -8.45 -3.05 -4.20
CA ILE A 16 -7.51 -2.01 -3.72
C ILE A 16 -6.13 -2.62 -3.42
N VAL A 17 -6.09 -3.74 -2.70
CA VAL A 17 -4.85 -4.44 -2.34
C VAL A 17 -4.19 -5.01 -3.60
N GLU A 18 -4.97 -5.58 -4.51
CA GLU A 18 -4.46 -6.10 -5.78
C GLU A 18 -3.87 -4.99 -6.67
N ARG A 19 -4.53 -3.83 -6.74
CA ARG A 19 -4.00 -2.65 -7.43
C ARG A 19 -2.67 -2.20 -6.81
N ALA A 20 -2.61 -2.10 -5.49
CA ALA A 20 -1.38 -1.74 -4.79
C ALA A 20 -0.24 -2.75 -5.06
N SER A 21 -0.55 -4.05 -5.09
CA SER A 21 0.40 -5.12 -5.42
C SER A 21 0.97 -4.96 -6.83
N ARG A 22 0.12 -4.64 -7.82
CA ARG A 22 0.57 -4.36 -9.19
C ARG A 22 1.51 -3.16 -9.23
N THR A 23 1.13 -2.04 -8.61
CA THR A 23 1.98 -0.84 -8.54
C THR A 23 3.33 -1.14 -7.88
N LEU A 24 3.34 -1.90 -6.78
CA LEU A 24 4.58 -2.27 -6.11
C LEU A 24 5.53 -3.08 -7.02
N LYS A 25 4.99 -4.03 -7.79
CA LYS A 25 5.76 -4.80 -8.79
C LYS A 25 6.33 -3.91 -9.90
N GLU A 26 5.56 -2.93 -10.37
CA GLU A 26 6.03 -1.96 -11.37
C GLU A 26 7.19 -1.10 -10.85
N TYR A 27 7.11 -0.63 -9.60
CA TYR A 27 8.21 0.14 -8.99
C TYR A 27 9.46 -0.72 -8.78
N LEU A 28 9.30 -1.98 -8.37
CA LEU A 28 10.41 -2.93 -8.26
C LEU A 28 11.09 -3.21 -9.61
N ALA A 29 10.32 -3.23 -10.70
CA ALA A 29 10.83 -3.39 -12.06
C ALA A 29 11.54 -2.12 -12.58
N LYS A 30 11.04 -0.93 -12.21
CA LYS A 30 11.66 0.37 -12.54
C LYS A 30 12.96 0.63 -11.78
N GLN A 31 13.13 0.04 -10.61
CA GLN A 31 14.36 0.18 -9.84
C GLN A 31 15.55 -0.37 -10.65
N LYS A 32 16.65 0.39 -10.74
CA LYS A 32 17.89 -0.13 -11.32
C LYS A 32 18.22 -1.44 -10.62
N ARG A 33 18.41 -2.51 -11.41
CA ARG A 33 18.75 -3.83 -10.90
C ARG A 33 20.17 -3.78 -10.33
N ASN A 34 20.25 -3.34 -9.08
CA ASN A 34 21.48 -3.40 -8.32
C ASN A 34 21.56 -4.81 -7.74
N TYR A 35 22.36 -5.66 -8.38
CA TYR A 35 22.57 -7.04 -8.00
C TYR A 35 23.24 -7.19 -6.62
N GLU A 36 23.80 -6.10 -6.08
CA GLU A 36 24.41 -6.08 -4.74
C GLU A 36 23.37 -5.95 -3.62
N LEU A 37 22.14 -5.53 -3.92
CA LEU A 37 21.08 -5.42 -2.93
C LEU A 37 20.17 -6.65 -2.96
N ASP A 38 19.95 -7.25 -1.80
CA ASP A 38 19.00 -8.32 -1.62
C ASP A 38 17.55 -7.84 -1.89
N LEU A 39 16.64 -8.80 -2.11
CA LEU A 39 15.26 -8.49 -2.43
C LEU A 39 14.56 -7.70 -1.31
N SER A 40 14.87 -7.97 -0.04
CA SER A 40 14.27 -7.27 1.10
C SER A 40 14.68 -5.81 1.14
N SER A 41 15.96 -5.51 0.94
CA SER A 41 16.44 -4.11 0.85
C SER A 41 15.82 -3.37 -0.32
N ARG A 42 15.66 -4.04 -1.48
CA ARG A 42 15.00 -3.45 -2.64
C ARG A 42 13.54 -3.13 -2.35
N LEU A 43 12.82 -4.08 -1.76
CA LEU A 43 11.43 -3.90 -1.36
C LEU A 43 11.26 -2.78 -0.34
N SER A 44 12.12 -2.74 0.68
CA SER A 44 12.15 -1.69 1.71
C SER A 44 12.31 -0.31 1.09
N LYS A 45 13.21 -0.16 0.11
CA LYS A 45 13.41 1.10 -0.61
C LYS A 45 12.14 1.53 -1.36
N VAL A 46 11.49 0.60 -2.07
CA VAL A 46 10.26 0.92 -2.80
C VAL A 46 9.13 1.30 -1.84
N LEU A 47 8.94 0.56 -0.75
CA LEU A 47 7.94 0.87 0.27
C LEU A 47 8.20 2.21 0.94
N PHE A 48 9.47 2.55 1.21
CA PHE A 48 9.83 3.85 1.75
C PHE A 48 9.44 4.97 0.79
N THR A 49 9.86 4.88 -0.47
CA THR A 49 9.51 5.87 -1.48
C THR A 49 7.99 6.01 -1.61
N PHE A 50 7.27 4.89 -1.72
CA PHE A 50 5.82 4.90 -1.90
C PHE A 50 5.06 5.48 -0.70
N ASN A 51 5.46 5.14 0.53
CA ASN A 51 4.71 5.55 1.73
C ASN A 51 5.10 6.93 2.28
N TYR A 52 6.34 7.37 2.05
CA TYR A 52 6.90 8.59 2.66
C TYR A 52 7.16 9.71 1.65
N LEU A 53 7.44 9.40 0.38
CA LEU A 53 7.89 10.40 -0.61
C LEU A 53 6.89 10.62 -1.74
N CYS A 54 6.05 9.63 -2.06
CA CYS A 54 5.02 9.75 -3.08
C CYS A 54 3.73 10.32 -2.52
N LEU A 55 3.13 11.24 -3.27
CA LEU A 55 1.76 11.68 -3.08
C LEU A 55 0.83 10.82 -3.93
N ALA A 56 -0.21 10.26 -3.32
CA ALA A 56 -1.24 9.57 -4.07
C ALA A 56 -2.06 10.59 -4.88
N GLU A 57 -2.67 10.14 -5.97
CA GLU A 57 -3.42 11.02 -6.87
C GLU A 57 -4.54 11.77 -6.11
N GLY A 58 -4.50 13.10 -6.17
CA GLY A 58 -5.44 13.98 -5.45
C GLY A 58 -5.18 14.13 -3.95
N ARG A 59 -4.03 13.68 -3.43
CA ARG A 59 -3.60 13.87 -2.03
C ARG A 59 -2.46 14.88 -1.95
N GLU A 60 -2.54 15.79 -0.99
CA GLU A 60 -1.46 16.75 -0.69
C GLU A 60 -0.42 16.18 0.29
N GLU A 61 -0.77 15.10 0.99
CA GLU A 61 0.06 14.49 2.02
C GLU A 61 0.42 13.03 1.70
N PRO A 62 1.61 12.56 2.09
CA PRO A 62 2.03 11.18 1.87
C PRO A 62 1.27 10.20 2.79
N ALA A 63 1.27 8.92 2.43
CA ALA A 63 0.49 7.89 3.11
C ALA A 63 0.79 7.80 4.61
N VAL A 64 2.05 8.00 5.01
CA VAL A 64 2.44 8.02 6.43
C VAL A 64 1.72 9.14 7.21
N VAL A 65 1.61 10.35 6.67
CA VAL A 65 0.98 11.47 7.37
C VAL A 65 -0.52 11.20 7.53
N ILE A 66 -1.17 10.79 6.44
CA ILE A 66 -2.60 10.43 6.43
C ILE A 66 -2.90 9.32 7.44
N HIS A 67 -2.07 8.26 7.47
CA HIS A 67 -2.25 7.15 8.39
C HIS A 67 -2.14 7.60 9.85
N HIS A 68 -1.08 8.35 10.18
CA HIS A 68 -0.87 8.82 11.55
C HIS A 68 -1.95 9.80 12.01
N GLN A 69 -2.46 10.67 11.13
CA GLN A 69 -3.60 11.54 11.43
C GLN A 69 -4.87 10.71 11.67
N ALA A 70 -5.19 9.75 10.80
CA ALA A 70 -6.37 8.90 10.95
C ALA A 70 -6.35 8.09 12.26
N VAL A 71 -5.17 7.62 12.67
CA VAL A 71 -4.97 6.95 13.97
C VAL A 71 -5.21 7.91 15.13
N LYS A 72 -4.68 9.13 15.07
CA LYS A 72 -4.90 10.17 16.11
C LYS A 72 -6.38 10.54 16.25
N GLU A 73 -7.11 10.58 15.15
CA GLU A 73 -8.54 10.93 15.11
C GLU A 73 -9.45 9.76 15.51
N GLY A 74 -8.89 8.59 15.80
CA GLY A 74 -9.67 7.41 16.18
C GLY A 74 -10.62 6.93 15.07
N ARG A 75 -10.36 7.29 13.81
CA ARG A 75 -11.19 6.84 12.69
C ARG A 75 -11.09 5.33 12.61
N PRO A 76 -12.20 4.57 12.74
CA PRO A 76 -12.16 3.16 12.42
C PRO A 76 -11.74 3.02 10.96
N GLN A 77 -10.96 1.99 10.65
CA GLN A 77 -10.71 1.59 9.27
C GLN A 77 -12.07 1.22 8.68
N ALA A 78 -12.77 2.22 8.12
CA ALA A 78 -14.10 2.04 7.61
C ALA A 78 -14.01 1.02 6.48
N ILE A 79 -14.66 -0.12 6.67
CA ILE A 79 -14.98 -1.04 5.60
C ILE A 79 -16.22 -0.42 4.96
N PRO A 80 -16.14 0.20 3.76
CA PRO A 80 -17.32 0.81 3.16
C PRO A 80 -18.31 -0.31 2.86
N GLY A 81 -19.49 -0.28 3.51
CA GLY A 81 -20.60 -1.20 3.21
C GLY A 81 -20.81 -2.37 4.18
N LEU A 82 -20.37 -2.29 5.44
CA LEU A 82 -20.90 -3.13 6.52
C LEU A 82 -21.28 -2.30 7.75
#